data_AF-A0A3B8SQ46-F1
#
_entry.id   AF-A0A3B8SQ46-F1
#
_cell.length_a   1.000
_cell.length_b   1.000
_cell.length_c   1.000
_cell.angle_alpha   90.00
_cell.angle_beta   90.00
_cell.angle_gamma   90.00
#
_symmetry.space_group_name_H-M   'P 1'
#
loop_
_entity.id
_entity.type
_entity.pdbx_description
1 polymer ?
#
loop_
_entity_poly.entity_id
_entity_poly.type
_entity_poly.pdbx_seq_one_letter_code
_entity_poly.pdbx_strand_id
1 'polypeptide(L)'
;MGRHKGGKNNYYSKEEKIKIVKEMIEYNLSQPQASKKYNINQSILGRWRKDYLEKGEQSLENQKKPGNPLCKYANKKNLTDMEKLEYENMRLRIENERLKKGYLVKGDGSVVVFKK
;
A
#
# COMPACT_ATOMS: atom_id res chain seq x y z
N MET A 1 -18.59 -4.54 11.49
CA MET A 1 -18.90 -3.12 11.19
C MET A 1 -17.79 -2.53 10.33
N GLY A 2 -18.06 -2.21 9.06
CA GLY A 2 -17.08 -1.54 8.20
C GLY A 2 -16.94 -0.05 8.58
N ARG A 3 -15.81 0.56 8.25
CA ARG A 3 -15.57 1.99 8.46
C ARG A 3 -16.59 2.81 7.65
N HIS A 4 -17.25 3.77 8.29
CA HIS A 4 -18.21 4.67 7.63
C HIS A 4 -17.55 5.44 6.47
N LYS A 5 -18.29 5.57 5.35
CA LYS A 5 -17.83 6.20 4.11
C LYS A 5 -17.54 7.69 4.36
N GLY A 6 -16.41 8.21 3.85
CA GLY A 6 -16.05 9.63 3.91
C GLY A 6 -15.04 10.04 5.00
N GLY A 7 -14.58 9.13 5.86
CA GLY A 7 -13.56 9.45 6.85
C GLY A 7 -12.18 9.74 6.23
N LYS A 8 -11.59 10.91 6.50
CA LYS A 8 -10.23 11.26 6.08
C LYS A 8 -9.20 10.29 6.66
N ASN A 9 -8.19 9.94 5.88
CA ASN A 9 -7.05 9.17 6.36
C ASN A 9 -6.05 10.10 7.05
N ASN A 10 -5.58 9.72 8.23
CA ASN A 10 -4.52 10.46 8.89
C ASN A 10 -3.22 10.21 8.13
N TYR A 11 -2.58 11.29 7.69
CA TYR A 11 -1.28 11.28 7.05
C TYR A 11 -0.26 11.84 8.04
N TYR A 12 0.87 11.16 8.18
CA TYR A 12 1.98 11.59 9.03
C TYR A 12 3.24 11.62 8.18
N SER A 13 3.97 12.72 8.23
CA SER A 13 5.24 12.87 7.51
C SER A 13 6.32 11.97 8.13
N LYS A 14 7.40 11.72 7.39
CA LYS A 14 8.54 10.94 7.92
C LYS A 14 9.13 11.61 9.17
N GLU A 15 9.31 12.93 9.10
CA GLU A 15 9.90 13.74 10.16
C GLU A 15 9.06 13.73 11.44
N GLU A 16 7.73 13.86 11.31
CA GLU A 16 6.81 13.78 12.44
C GLU A 16 6.91 12.43 13.16
N LYS A 17 6.92 11.33 12.41
CA LYS A 17 7.06 9.98 12.98
C LYS A 17 8.39 9.83 13.71
N ILE A 18 9.49 10.28 13.11
CA ILE A 18 10.82 10.20 13.71
C ILE A 18 10.85 10.98 15.03
N LYS A 19 10.32 12.21 15.04
CA LYS A 19 10.25 13.03 16.26
C LYS A 19 9.49 12.32 17.38
N ILE A 20 8.30 11.79 17.08
CA ILE A 20 7.46 11.09 18.05
C ILE A 20 8.17 9.83 18.58
N VAL A 21 8.77 9.03 17.70
CA VAL A 21 9.45 7.79 18.12
C VAL A 21 10.71 8.08 18.93
N LYS A 22 11.51 9.07 18.56
CA LYS A 22 12.67 9.50 19.36
C LYS A 22 12.24 9.94 20.75
N GLU A 23 11.19 10.75 20.85
CA GLU A 23 10.64 11.20 22.12
C GLU A 23 10.09 10.04 22.96
N MET A 24 9.45 9.04 22.33
CA MET A 24 9.01 7.83 23.02
C MET A 24 10.17 7.01 23.60
N ILE A 25 11.32 6.98 22.92
CA ILE A 25 12.50 6.24 23.36
C ILE A 25 13.25 7.02 24.45
N GLU A 26 13.47 8.32 24.25
CA GLU A 26 14.20 9.19 25.17
C GLU A 26 13.52 9.28 26.54
N TYR A 27 12.20 9.49 26.56
CA TYR A 27 11.42 9.61 27.80
C TYR A 27 10.78 8.30 28.25
N ASN A 28 11.11 7.16 27.62
CA ASN A 28 10.52 5.84 27.89
C ASN A 28 8.97 5.86 27.94
N LEU A 29 8.34 6.62 27.04
CA LEU A 29 6.89 6.74 27.00
C LEU A 29 6.26 5.42 26.55
N SER A 30 5.29 4.97 27.33
CA SER A 30 4.42 3.87 26.93
C SER A 30 3.50 4.30 25.76
N GLN A 31 3.06 3.33 24.95
CA GLN A 31 2.15 3.58 23.82
C GLN A 31 0.86 4.32 24.26
N PRO A 32 0.23 4.01 25.41
CA PRO A 32 -0.92 4.78 25.90
C PRO A 32 -0.59 6.24 26.24
N GLN A 33 0.58 6.52 26.82
CA GLN A 33 1.00 7.90 27.13
C GLN A 33 1.22 8.71 25.87
N ALA A 34 1.98 8.16 24.91
CA ALA A 34 2.22 8.81 23.62
C ALA A 34 0.91 8.97 22.82
N SER A 35 0.00 7.99 22.90
CA SER A 35 -1.31 8.07 22.26
C SER A 35 -2.14 9.24 22.77
N LYS A 36 -2.19 9.47 24.09
CA LYS A 36 -2.86 10.64 24.69
C LYS A 36 -2.18 11.95 24.30
N LYS A 37 -0.85 11.98 24.24
CA LYS A 37 -0.07 13.19 23.94
C LYS A 37 -0.25 13.67 22.48
N TYR A 38 -0.17 12.76 21.52
CA TYR A 38 -0.25 13.11 20.08
C TYR A 38 -1.61 12.84 19.46
N ASN A 39 -2.57 12.30 20.23
CA ASN A 39 -3.87 11.84 19.73
C ASN A 39 -3.73 10.83 18.55
N ILE A 40 -2.75 9.92 18.67
CA ILE A 40 -2.48 8.88 17.66
C ILE A 40 -2.86 7.53 18.24
N ASN A 41 -3.39 6.63 17.41
CA ASN A 41 -3.73 5.28 17.84
C ASN A 41 -2.50 4.52 18.36
N GLN A 42 -2.62 3.87 19.51
CA GLN A 42 -1.57 3.09 20.17
C GLN A 42 -0.93 2.04 19.24
N SER A 43 -1.73 1.39 18.40
CA SER A 43 -1.25 0.37 17.45
C SER A 43 -0.31 0.97 16.39
N ILE A 44 -0.58 2.20 15.96
CA ILE A 44 0.26 2.92 14.99
C ILE A 44 1.60 3.27 15.64
N LEU A 45 1.57 3.80 16.86
CA LEU A 45 2.77 4.16 17.62
C LEU A 45 3.65 2.94 17.94
N GLY A 46 3.03 1.82 18.33
CA GLY A 46 3.73 0.55 18.57
C GLY A 46 4.44 0.04 17.32
N ARG A 47 3.77 0.13 16.16
CA ARG A 47 4.36 -0.23 14.87
C ARG A 47 5.55 0.67 14.51
N TRP A 48 5.41 1.99 14.61
CA TRP A 48 6.52 2.91 14.31
C TRP A 48 7.73 2.70 15.21
N ARG A 49 7.51 2.47 16.51
CA ARG A 49 8.59 2.14 17.45
C ARG A 49 9.30 0.86 17.04
N LYS A 50 8.55 -0.20 16.69
CA LYS A 50 9.12 -1.47 16.24
C LYS A 50 9.93 -1.29 14.94
N ASP A 51 9.33 -0.66 13.94
CA ASP A 51 9.95 -0.43 12.63
C ASP A 51 11.26 0.37 12.79
N TYR A 52 11.26 1.40 13.64
CA TYR A 52 12.44 2.20 13.95
C TYR A 52 13.56 1.40 14.64
N LEU A 53 13.21 0.54 15.60
CA LEU A 53 14.20 -0.29 16.31
C LEU A 53 14.83 -1.36 15.41
N GLU A 54 14.06 -1.94 14.47
CA GLU A 54 14.54 -3.00 13.59
C GLU A 54 15.31 -2.47 12.37
N LYS A 55 14.87 -1.35 11.79
CA LYS A 55 15.30 -0.88 10.46
C LYS A 55 15.73 0.59 10.44
N GLY A 56 15.74 1.26 11.60
CA GLY A 56 16.12 2.67 11.71
C GLY A 56 15.13 3.64 11.10
N GLU A 57 15.58 4.89 10.87
CA GLU A 57 14.75 6.00 10.39
C GLU A 57 14.11 5.79 9.01
N GLN A 58 14.76 5.02 8.13
CA GLN A 58 14.28 4.74 6.78
C GLN A 58 12.94 3.96 6.79
N SER A 59 12.71 3.18 7.84
CA SER A 59 11.49 2.38 7.99
C SER A 59 10.22 3.21 8.16
N LEU A 60 10.35 4.46 8.61
CA LEU A 60 9.24 5.36 8.87
C LEU A 60 8.77 6.10 7.60
N GLU A 61 9.47 5.92 6.48
CA GLU A 61 9.05 6.46 5.20
C GLU A 61 7.69 5.93 4.74
N ASN A 62 6.86 6.82 4.22
CA ASN A 62 5.58 6.45 3.64
C ASN A 62 5.81 5.70 2.34
N GLN A 63 5.51 4.40 2.36
CA GLN A 63 5.55 3.57 1.17
C GLN A 63 4.45 4.01 0.19
N LYS A 64 4.87 4.46 -1.00
CA LYS A 64 3.95 4.66 -2.12
C LYS A 64 3.57 3.30 -2.65
N LYS A 65 2.32 2.89 -2.46
CA LYS A 65 1.80 1.71 -3.14
C LYS A 65 1.75 2.02 -4.63
N PRO A 66 2.39 1.22 -5.51
CA PRO A 66 2.21 1.40 -6.94
C PRO A 66 0.71 1.26 -7.24
N GLY A 67 0.15 2.29 -7.87
CA GLY A 67 -1.23 2.22 -8.35
C GLY A 67 -1.36 1.15 -9.43
N ASN A 68 -2.60 0.80 -9.81
CA ASN A 68 -2.82 -0.05 -10.98
C ASN A 68 -2.20 0.65 -12.21
N PRO A 69 -1.19 0.06 -12.88
CA PRO A 69 -0.54 0.74 -14.00
C PRO A 69 -1.47 0.94 -15.19
N LEU A 70 -2.55 0.14 -15.29
CA LEU A 70 -3.59 0.32 -16.31
C LEU A 70 -4.42 1.60 -16.10
N CYS A 71 -4.38 2.22 -14.91
CA CYS A 71 -5.09 3.47 -14.66
C CYS A 71 -4.63 4.61 -15.58
N LYS A 72 -3.37 4.60 -16.04
CA LYS A 72 -2.84 5.58 -17.01
C LYS A 72 -3.70 5.60 -18.28
N TYR A 73 -4.07 4.42 -18.77
CA TYR A 73 -4.83 4.25 -20.00
C TYR A 73 -6.34 4.44 -19.77
N ALA A 74 -6.87 3.88 -18.67
CA ALA A 74 -8.32 3.93 -18.38
C ALA A 74 -8.87 5.35 -18.15
N ASN A 75 -8.05 6.26 -17.61
CA ASN A 75 -8.47 7.62 -17.29
C ASN A 75 -8.39 8.57 -18.49
N LYS A 76 -7.77 8.16 -19.60
CA LYS A 76 -7.56 9.01 -20.77
C LYS A 76 -8.73 8.89 -21.75
N LYS A 77 -9.30 10.02 -22.17
CA LYS A 77 -10.44 10.03 -23.12
C LYS A 77 -10.04 9.51 -24.50
N ASN A 78 -8.88 9.90 -25.01
CA ASN A 78 -8.36 9.50 -26.30
C ASN A 78 -6.91 9.04 -26.15
N LEU A 79 -6.61 7.81 -26.58
CA LEU A 79 -5.26 7.25 -26.60
C LEU A 79 -4.63 7.45 -27.98
N THR A 80 -3.33 7.73 -28.00
CA THR A 80 -2.53 7.61 -29.23
C THR A 80 -2.38 6.15 -29.62
N ASP A 81 -2.02 5.87 -30.87
CA ASP A 81 -1.88 4.48 -31.33
C ASP A 81 -0.77 3.74 -30.58
N MET A 82 0.33 4.43 -30.23
CA MET A 82 1.35 3.88 -29.33
C MET A 82 0.78 3.50 -27.96
N GLU A 83 -0.04 4.36 -27.35
CA GLU A 83 -0.62 4.07 -26.04
C GLU A 83 -1.62 2.91 -26.09
N LYS A 84 -2.38 2.78 -27.18
CA LYS A 84 -3.28 1.62 -27.40
C LYS A 84 -2.47 0.32 -27.44
N LEU A 85 -1.37 0.32 -28.18
CA LEU A 85 -0.47 -0.83 -28.28
C LEU A 85 0.16 -1.17 -26.92
N GLU A 86 0.63 -0.17 -26.16
CA GLU A 86 1.15 -0.39 -24.82
C GLU A 86 0.08 -1.01 -23.90
N TYR A 87 -1.16 -0.52 -23.96
CA TYR A 87 -2.28 -1.02 -23.16
C TYR A 87 -2.61 -2.48 -23.50
N GLU A 88 -2.73 -2.82 -24.78
CA GLU A 88 -2.95 -4.19 -25.24
C GLU A 88 -1.82 -5.13 -24.83
N ASN A 89 -0.56 -4.70 -25.02
CA ASN A 89 0.60 -5.49 -24.61
C ASN A 89 0.57 -5.78 -23.11
N MET A 90 0.20 -4.80 -22.29
CA MET A 90 0.09 -4.98 -20.85
C MET A 90 -1.05 -5.94 -20.45
N ARG A 91 -2.20 -5.85 -21.12
CA ARG A 91 -3.33 -6.79 -20.93
C ARG A 91 -2.91 -8.22 -21.28
N LEU A 92 -2.22 -8.40 -22.40
CA LEU A 92 -1.71 -9.70 -22.84
C LEU A 92 -0.65 -10.26 -21.89
N ARG A 93 0.24 -9.43 -21.34
CA ARG A 93 1.21 -9.88 -20.32
C ARG A 93 0.52 -10.44 -19.08
N ILE A 94 -0.52 -9.75 -18.60
CA ILE A 94 -1.31 -10.20 -17.45
C ILE A 94 -2.01 -11.53 -17.78
N GLU A 95 -2.65 -11.62 -18.94
CA GLU A 95 -3.34 -12.84 -19.37
C GLU A 95 -2.36 -14.02 -19.52
N ASN A 96 -1.21 -13.80 -20.16
CA ASN A 96 -0.16 -14.80 -20.27
C ASN A 96 0.35 -15.26 -18.89
N GLU A 97 0.56 -14.34 -17.95
CA GLU A 97 0.96 -14.68 -16.59
C GLU A 97 -0.12 -15.51 -15.87
N ARG A 98 -1.39 -15.17 -16.08
CA ARG A 98 -2.52 -15.94 -15.54
C ARG A 98 -2.58 -17.34 -16.14
N LEU A 99 -2.46 -17.47 -17.45
CA LEU A 99 -2.44 -18.76 -18.14
C LEU A 99 -1.25 -19.63 -17.68
N LYS A 100 -0.06 -19.03 -17.49
CA LYS A 100 1.12 -19.73 -16.93
C LYS A 100 0.87 -20.27 -15.53
N LYS A 101 0.07 -19.57 -14.72
CA LYS A 101 -0.35 -20.01 -13.38
C LYS A 101 -1.54 -20.98 -13.39
N GLY A 102 -2.05 -21.36 -14.57
CA GLY A 102 -3.14 -22.31 -14.73
C GLY A 102 -4.54 -21.73 -14.56
N TYR A 103 -4.68 -20.39 -14.54
CA TYR A 103 -6.00 -19.76 -14.53
C TYR A 103 -6.65 -19.88 -15.92
N LEU A 104 -7.76 -20.62 -16.02
CA LEU A 104 -8.54 -20.74 -17.26
C LEU A 104 -9.52 -19.56 -17.35
N VAL A 105 -9.47 -18.82 -18.44
CA VAL A 105 -10.20 -17.56 -18.59
C VAL A 105 -11.68 -17.82 -18.85
N LYS A 106 -12.49 -17.76 -17.77
CA LYS A 106 -13.87 -17.24 -17.72
C LYS A 106 -14.22 -16.98 -16.23
N GLY A 107 -14.41 -15.71 -15.85
CA GLY A 107 -14.83 -15.31 -14.49
C GLY A 107 -13.75 -14.68 -13.59
N ASP A 108 -13.99 -14.66 -12.29
CA ASP A 108 -13.16 -14.06 -11.22
C ASP A 108 -11.83 -14.80 -10.96
N GLY A 109 -11.55 -15.87 -11.71
CA GLY A 109 -10.33 -16.67 -11.58
C GLY A 109 -10.44 -17.81 -10.57
N SER A 110 -11.67 -18.23 -10.24
CA SER A 110 -11.98 -19.32 -9.32
C SER A 110 -11.63 -20.72 -9.86
N VAL A 111 -11.49 -20.88 -11.19
CA VAL A 111 -11.11 -22.15 -11.81
C VAL A 111 -9.63 -22.15 -12.19
N VAL A 112 -8.82 -22.88 -11.41
CA VAL A 112 -7.40 -23.11 -11.65
C VAL A 112 -7.18 -24.58 -11.99
N VAL A 113 -6.59 -24.86 -13.16
CA VAL A 113 -6.24 -26.22 -13.57
C VAL A 113 -4.73 -26.30 -13.73
N PHE A 114 -4.10 -27.12 -12.90
CA PHE A 114 -2.68 -27.43 -13.04
C PHE A 114 -2.50 -28.48 -14.13
N LYS A 115 -1.79 -28.13 -15.21
CA LYS A 115 -1.32 -29.14 -16.16
C LYS A 115 -0.22 -29.96 -15.46
N LYS A 116 -0.42 -31.28 -15.46
CA LYS A 116 0.51 -32.29 -14.94
C LYS A 116 1.71 -32.45 -15.87
#